data_AF-A0A218PNQ3-F1
#
_entry.id   AF-A0A218PNQ3-F1
#
_cell.length_a   1.000
_cell.length_b   1.000
_cell.length_c   1.000
_cell.angle_alpha   90.00
_cell.angle_beta   90.00
_cell.angle_gamma   90.00
#
_symmetry.space_group_name_H-M   'P 1'
#
loop_
_entity.id
_entity.type
_entity.pdbx_description
1 polymer ?
#
loop_
_entity_poly.entity_id
_entity_poly.type
_entity_poly.pdbx_seq_one_letter_code
_entity_poly.pdbx_strand_id
1 'polypeptide(L)'
;MMYGSVAIGVALSFVAMAMPAAAQHLAIVSPAAKRAPEFMRIYGSSQPPYGFVSFCEREPAECVSKNYTDARIEATPENLSELDVVNRTVNHEIEPATDMEVYGVTEYWTLPKTRGDCEDYALLKRHRLIARGWPSSAFLMTVVRDEKNEGHAVLTVRTTLGDYILDNKIDVVRLWNQTPYHYVMRQSFVDPKAWVSLDPNDATTPAAIAGVQSTPEPTEFQGIEVFP
;
A
#
# COMPACT_ATOMS: atom_id res chain seq x y z
N MET A 1 48.34 77.31 -58.80
CA MET A 1 48.78 77.55 -57.42
C MET A 1 48.46 76.32 -56.58
N MET A 2 49.49 75.76 -55.96
CA MET A 2 49.50 75.12 -54.62
C MET A 2 48.57 73.93 -54.28
N TYR A 3 49.23 72.78 -54.11
CA TYR A 3 49.17 71.78 -53.02
C TYR A 3 47.85 71.15 -52.56
N GLY A 4 47.90 69.83 -52.35
CA GLY A 4 47.14 69.20 -51.25
C GLY A 4 46.82 67.71 -51.44
N SER A 5 47.78 66.83 -51.17
CA SER A 5 47.54 65.39 -50.98
C SER A 5 46.74 65.14 -49.69
N VAL A 6 45.69 64.31 -49.75
CA VAL A 6 45.03 63.76 -48.56
C VAL A 6 45.08 62.24 -48.64
N ALA A 7 45.81 61.64 -47.71
CA ALA A 7 45.86 60.20 -47.50
C ALA A 7 44.64 59.75 -46.69
N ILE A 8 43.90 58.77 -47.20
CA ILE A 8 42.79 58.12 -46.50
C ILE A 8 43.34 56.87 -45.82
N GLY A 9 43.44 56.89 -44.49
CA GLY A 9 43.76 55.71 -43.68
C GLY A 9 42.53 54.81 -43.56
N VAL A 10 42.66 53.55 -43.98
CA VAL A 10 41.64 52.50 -43.82
C VAL A 10 41.79 51.88 -42.43
N ALA A 11 40.79 52.04 -41.58
CA ALA A 11 40.69 51.35 -40.28
C ALA A 11 40.07 49.96 -40.48
N LEU A 12 40.87 48.91 -40.30
CA LEU A 12 40.39 47.51 -40.25
C LEU A 12 39.75 47.24 -38.88
N SER A 13 38.43 47.06 -38.86
CA SER A 13 37.69 46.60 -37.68
C SER A 13 37.65 45.07 -37.66
N PHE A 14 38.22 44.44 -36.64
CA PHE A 14 38.09 43.01 -36.37
C PHE A 14 36.71 42.72 -35.75
N VAL A 15 35.85 42.02 -36.47
CA VAL A 15 34.59 41.48 -35.94
C VAL A 15 34.88 40.07 -35.39
N ALA A 16 34.82 39.91 -34.07
CA ALA A 16 34.90 38.61 -33.43
C ALA A 16 33.55 37.88 -33.58
N MET A 17 33.51 36.79 -34.36
CA MET A 17 32.36 35.88 -34.40
C MET A 17 32.36 35.00 -33.14
N ALA A 18 31.39 35.20 -32.26
CA ALA A 18 31.09 34.27 -31.17
C ALA A 18 30.32 33.07 -31.73
N MET A 19 30.87 31.86 -31.58
CA MET A 19 30.16 30.62 -31.90
C MET A 19 29.20 30.24 -30.76
N PRO A 20 27.97 29.77 -31.04
CA PRO A 20 27.09 29.27 -30.00
C PRO A 20 27.55 27.87 -29.57
N ALA A 21 27.79 27.70 -28.27
CA ALA A 21 28.04 26.40 -27.66
C ALA A 21 26.76 25.54 -27.73
N ALA A 22 26.81 24.44 -28.47
CA ALA A 22 25.74 23.45 -28.48
C ALA A 22 25.71 22.72 -27.12
N ALA A 23 24.72 23.03 -26.29
CA ALA A 23 24.47 22.32 -25.04
C ALA A 23 23.96 20.90 -25.35
N GLN A 24 24.79 19.89 -25.09
CA GLN A 24 24.38 18.49 -25.11
C GLN A 24 23.52 18.21 -23.87
N HIS A 25 22.21 18.10 -24.06
CA HIS A 25 21.31 17.60 -23.02
C HIS A 25 21.54 16.09 -22.84
N LEU A 26 22.35 15.73 -21.85
CA LEU A 26 22.38 14.37 -21.31
C LEU A 26 21.01 14.09 -20.67
N ALA A 27 20.23 13.22 -21.30
CA ALA A 27 19.03 12.67 -20.68
C ALA A 27 19.44 11.85 -19.45
N ILE A 28 19.20 12.38 -18.26
CA ILE A 28 19.33 11.64 -17.01
C ILE A 28 18.21 10.59 -17.02
N VAL A 29 18.53 9.35 -17.33
CA VAL A 29 17.63 8.22 -17.13
C VAL A 29 17.54 8.02 -15.62
N SER A 30 16.46 8.50 -15.00
CA SER A 30 16.19 8.23 -13.59
C SER A 30 16.10 6.72 -13.37
N PRO A 31 16.76 6.16 -12.34
CA PRO A 31 16.54 4.76 -11.99
C PRO A 31 15.05 4.59 -11.68
N ALA A 32 14.42 3.58 -12.28
CA ALA A 32 13.03 3.24 -11.98
C ALA A 32 12.90 3.10 -10.46
N ALA A 33 12.08 3.95 -9.85
CA ALA A 33 11.74 3.81 -8.44
C ALA A 33 11.31 2.37 -8.21
N LYS A 34 11.92 1.66 -7.24
CA LYS A 34 11.54 0.29 -6.89
C LYS A 34 10.04 0.31 -6.58
N ARG A 35 9.22 -0.17 -7.51
CA ARG A 35 7.77 -0.24 -7.33
C ARG A 35 7.53 -1.21 -6.18
N ALA A 36 6.95 -0.72 -5.08
CA ALA A 36 6.54 -1.58 -3.98
C ALA A 36 5.65 -2.72 -4.53
N PRO A 37 5.72 -3.93 -3.96
CA PRO A 37 4.95 -5.06 -4.49
C PRO A 37 3.45 -4.73 -4.49
N GLU A 38 2.75 -5.09 -5.56
CA GLU A 38 1.31 -4.86 -5.70
C GLU A 38 0.49 -5.75 -4.77
N PHE A 39 1.09 -6.84 -4.28
CA PHE A 39 0.50 -7.80 -3.34
C PHE A 39 1.13 -7.67 -1.95
N MET A 40 0.32 -7.75 -0.90
CA MET A 40 0.78 -7.73 0.48
C MET A 40 1.59 -8.98 0.81
N ARG A 41 2.74 -8.77 1.45
CA ARG A 41 3.56 -9.86 2.00
C ARG A 41 3.08 -10.19 3.41
N ILE A 42 3.04 -11.49 3.72
CA ILE A 42 2.75 -12.02 5.06
C ILE A 42 4.07 -12.31 5.77
N TYR A 43 4.19 -11.88 7.02
CA TYR A 43 5.41 -12.04 7.83
C TYR A 43 5.26 -13.02 9.01
N GLY A 44 4.05 -13.52 9.26
CA GLY A 44 3.79 -14.53 10.29
C GLY A 44 2.32 -14.61 10.66
N SER A 45 2.01 -15.37 11.72
CA SER A 45 0.70 -15.35 12.36
C SER A 45 0.55 -14.13 13.27
N SER A 46 -0.66 -13.58 13.37
CA SER A 46 -1.03 -12.56 14.37
C SER A 46 -2.24 -13.01 15.18
N GLN A 47 -2.40 -12.45 16.37
CA GLN A 47 -3.64 -12.63 17.14
C GLN A 47 -4.75 -11.73 16.56
N PRO A 48 -5.99 -12.22 16.49
CA PRO A 48 -7.12 -11.40 16.05
C PRO A 48 -7.36 -10.23 17.00
N PRO A 49 -7.88 -9.08 16.51
CA PRO A 49 -8.44 -8.05 17.37
C PRO A 49 -9.54 -8.61 18.26
N TYR A 50 -9.61 -8.16 19.52
CA TYR A 50 -10.65 -8.60 20.44
C TYR A 50 -12.06 -8.28 19.92
N GLY A 51 -12.26 -7.08 19.36
CA GLY A 51 -13.52 -6.66 18.73
C GLY A 51 -13.98 -7.63 17.65
N PHE A 52 -13.06 -8.07 16.78
CA PHE A 52 -13.33 -9.07 15.75
C PHE A 52 -13.77 -10.43 16.33
N VAL A 53 -13.09 -10.93 17.37
CA VAL A 53 -13.45 -12.20 18.02
C VAL A 53 -14.87 -12.12 18.57
N SER A 54 -15.17 -11.06 19.31
CA SER A 54 -16.48 -10.85 19.91
C SER A 54 -17.59 -10.65 18.87
N PHE A 55 -17.29 -9.98 17.74
CA PHE A 55 -18.19 -9.90 16.60
C PHE A 55 -18.49 -11.26 16.01
N CYS A 56 -17.49 -12.12 15.78
CA CYS A 56 -17.71 -13.46 15.23
C CYS A 56 -18.51 -14.38 16.16
N GLU A 57 -18.46 -14.15 17.48
CA GLU A 57 -19.31 -14.86 18.43
C GLU A 57 -20.78 -14.44 18.32
N ARG A 58 -21.04 -13.13 18.12
CA ARG A 58 -22.39 -12.58 17.93
C ARG A 58 -22.96 -12.84 16.54
N GLU A 59 -22.13 -12.75 15.52
CA GLU A 59 -22.47 -12.80 14.09
C GLU A 59 -21.70 -13.94 13.38
N PRO A 60 -21.91 -15.21 13.74
CA PRO A 60 -21.12 -16.31 13.22
C PRO A 60 -21.22 -16.48 11.69
N ALA A 61 -22.33 -16.03 11.08
CA ALA A 61 -22.52 -16.08 9.64
C ALA A 61 -21.55 -15.18 8.86
N GLU A 62 -21.01 -14.13 9.48
CA GLU A 62 -20.04 -13.21 8.87
C GLU A 62 -18.60 -13.75 8.89
N CYS A 63 -18.35 -14.76 9.73
CA CYS A 63 -17.02 -15.32 10.00
C CYS A 63 -16.86 -16.79 9.58
N VAL A 64 -17.63 -17.24 8.58
CA VAL A 64 -17.52 -18.57 7.98
C VAL A 64 -17.07 -18.49 6.52
N SER A 65 -16.18 -19.40 6.12
CA SER A 65 -15.85 -19.60 4.70
C SER A 65 -16.85 -20.56 4.08
N LYS A 66 -17.61 -20.09 3.08
CA LYS A 66 -18.53 -20.95 2.31
C LYS A 66 -17.81 -21.73 1.21
N ASN A 67 -16.65 -21.27 0.75
CA ASN A 67 -15.81 -21.91 -0.26
C ASN A 67 -14.32 -21.66 0.05
N TYR A 68 -13.53 -22.71 0.24
CA TYR A 68 -12.08 -22.65 0.53
C TYR A 68 -11.20 -22.35 -0.70
N THR A 69 -11.72 -21.63 -1.67
CA THR A 69 -10.96 -21.25 -2.86
C THR A 69 -10.02 -20.11 -2.51
N ASP A 70 -8.74 -20.19 -2.87
CA ASP A 70 -7.84 -19.03 -2.91
C ASP A 70 -8.27 -18.07 -4.03
N ALA A 71 -9.42 -17.44 -3.85
CA ALA A 71 -10.02 -16.59 -4.85
C ALA A 71 -9.35 -15.22 -4.85
N ARG A 72 -8.96 -14.79 -6.04
CA ARG A 72 -8.66 -13.40 -6.36
C ARG A 72 -9.69 -12.92 -7.35
N ILE A 73 -10.07 -11.67 -7.17
CA ILE A 73 -10.96 -10.95 -8.07
C ILE A 73 -10.22 -10.60 -9.35
N GLU A 74 -10.80 -10.88 -10.51
CA GLU A 74 -10.26 -10.31 -11.74
C GLU A 74 -10.46 -8.79 -11.73
N ALA A 75 -9.39 -8.02 -11.83
CA ALA A 75 -9.44 -6.56 -11.81
C ALA A 75 -9.85 -5.98 -13.18
N THR A 76 -11.05 -6.33 -13.66
CA THR A 76 -11.66 -5.69 -14.83
C THR A 76 -12.22 -4.30 -14.46
N PRO A 77 -12.44 -3.40 -15.44
CA PRO A 77 -13.07 -2.11 -15.18
C PRO A 77 -14.43 -2.22 -14.47
N GLU A 78 -15.24 -3.23 -14.82
CA GLU A 78 -16.56 -3.48 -14.22
C GLU A 78 -16.42 -3.87 -12.75
N ASN A 79 -15.53 -4.82 -12.46
CA ASN A 79 -15.28 -5.30 -11.11
C ASN A 79 -14.70 -4.19 -10.21
N LEU A 80 -13.73 -3.42 -10.71
CA LEU A 80 -13.18 -2.27 -9.98
C LEU A 80 -14.23 -1.16 -9.77
N SER A 81 -15.10 -0.92 -10.75
CA SER A 81 -16.22 0.01 -10.61
C SER A 81 -17.20 -0.45 -9.54
N GLU A 82 -17.47 -1.75 -9.42
CA GLU A 82 -18.36 -2.25 -8.39
C GLU A 82 -17.78 -2.05 -6.98
N LEU A 83 -16.48 -2.29 -6.81
CA LEU A 83 -15.77 -2.00 -5.55
C LEU A 83 -15.87 -0.52 -5.18
N ASP A 84 -15.63 0.38 -6.13
CA ASP A 84 -15.73 1.83 -5.92
C ASP A 84 -17.16 2.26 -5.54
N VAL A 85 -18.18 1.72 -6.23
CA VAL A 85 -19.59 1.99 -5.91
C VAL A 85 -19.91 1.56 -4.49
N VAL A 86 -19.56 0.34 -4.08
CA VAL A 86 -19.82 -0.10 -2.69
C VAL A 86 -19.09 0.77 -1.68
N ASN A 87 -17.83 1.11 -1.96
CA ASN A 87 -17.02 1.93 -1.06
C ASN A 87 -17.68 3.28 -0.80
N ARG A 88 -18.00 4.02 -1.88
CA ARG A 88 -18.65 5.34 -1.80
C ARG A 88 -20.02 5.27 -1.18
N THR A 89 -20.84 4.29 -1.58
CA THR A 89 -22.19 4.15 -1.03
C THR A 89 -22.14 3.95 0.48
N VAL A 90 -21.29 3.05 0.99
CA VAL A 90 -21.17 2.89 2.45
C VAL A 90 -20.60 4.15 3.12
N ASN A 91 -19.61 4.80 2.50
CA ASN A 91 -19.02 6.02 3.03
C ASN A 91 -20.03 7.17 3.21
N HIS A 92 -21.05 7.24 2.33
CA HIS A 92 -22.07 8.29 2.38
C HIS A 92 -23.34 7.89 3.15
N GLU A 93 -23.59 6.60 3.35
CA GLU A 93 -24.77 6.11 4.09
C GLU A 93 -24.56 6.07 5.60
N ILE A 94 -23.34 5.79 6.05
CA ILE A 94 -23.02 5.71 7.47
C ILE A 94 -22.44 7.06 7.91
N GLU A 95 -22.94 7.56 9.03
CA GLU A 95 -22.42 8.74 9.72
C GLU A 95 -21.28 8.33 10.68
N PRO A 96 -20.10 8.96 10.61
CA PRO A 96 -18.99 8.61 11.49
C PRO A 96 -19.32 8.85 12.97
N ALA A 97 -19.11 7.84 13.81
CA ALA A 97 -19.24 7.94 15.26
C ALA A 97 -18.42 6.84 15.93
N THR A 98 -17.76 7.15 17.04
CA THR A 98 -17.02 6.15 17.83
C THR A 98 -17.97 5.18 18.53
N ASP A 99 -17.49 3.97 18.81
CA ASP A 99 -18.22 3.02 19.64
C ASP A 99 -18.62 3.54 21.02
N MET A 100 -17.83 4.45 21.59
CA MET A 100 -18.17 5.09 22.85
C MET A 100 -19.42 5.97 22.71
N GLU A 101 -19.54 6.70 21.60
CA GLU A 101 -20.70 7.55 21.32
C GLU A 101 -21.97 6.76 20.98
N VAL A 102 -21.82 5.58 20.37
CA VAL A 102 -22.96 4.77 19.91
C VAL A 102 -23.40 3.72 20.94
N TYR A 103 -22.43 3.02 21.56
CA TYR A 103 -22.67 1.87 22.41
C TYR A 103 -22.17 2.04 23.86
N GLY A 104 -21.42 3.10 24.16
CA GLY A 104 -20.90 3.36 25.51
C GLY A 104 -19.76 2.42 25.93
N VAL A 105 -19.11 1.77 24.97
CA VAL A 105 -17.95 0.88 25.18
C VAL A 105 -16.82 1.30 24.25
N THR A 106 -15.60 0.89 24.56
CA THR A 106 -14.41 1.27 23.77
C THR A 106 -14.35 0.58 22.40
N GLU A 107 -14.97 -0.59 22.26
CA GLU A 107 -14.77 -1.48 21.11
C GLU A 107 -16.00 -2.39 20.93
N TYR A 108 -16.68 -2.29 19.78
CA TYR A 108 -17.93 -2.95 19.45
C TYR A 108 -18.12 -3.14 17.93
N TRP A 109 -17.37 -4.08 17.36
CA TRP A 109 -17.49 -4.42 15.93
C TRP A 109 -18.90 -4.91 15.59
N THR A 110 -19.52 -4.34 14.57
CA THR A 110 -20.87 -4.70 14.14
C THR A 110 -21.11 -4.41 12.65
N LEU A 111 -22.31 -4.76 12.17
CA LEU A 111 -22.83 -4.24 10.91
C LEU A 111 -23.62 -2.96 11.22
N PRO A 112 -23.06 -1.76 10.96
CA PRO A 112 -23.72 -0.50 11.29
C PRO A 112 -24.98 -0.30 10.45
N LYS A 113 -25.99 0.34 11.05
CA LYS A 113 -27.21 0.75 10.34
C LYS A 113 -27.16 2.20 9.89
N THR A 114 -26.72 3.08 10.77
CA THR A 114 -26.72 4.54 10.54
C THR A 114 -25.42 5.20 10.97
N ARG A 115 -24.77 4.68 12.02
CA ARG A 115 -23.56 5.23 12.63
C ARG A 115 -22.58 4.11 12.94
N GLY A 116 -21.28 4.42 12.90
CA GLY A 116 -20.19 3.51 13.24
C GLY A 116 -18.82 4.15 12.96
N ASP A 117 -17.75 3.44 13.26
CA ASP A 117 -16.36 3.83 13.00
C ASP A 117 -15.68 2.89 11.99
N CYS A 118 -14.35 2.83 11.95
CA CYS A 118 -13.62 2.35 10.78
C CYS A 118 -13.87 0.87 10.45
N GLU A 119 -13.92 0.01 11.45
CA GLU A 119 -14.18 -1.41 11.37
C GLU A 119 -15.59 -1.71 10.87
N ASP A 120 -16.56 -0.92 11.33
CA ASP A 120 -17.97 -1.06 11.04
C ASP A 120 -18.23 -0.76 9.56
N TYR A 121 -17.57 0.28 9.02
CA TYR A 121 -17.60 0.57 7.58
C TYR A 121 -16.97 -0.55 6.78
N ALA A 122 -15.81 -1.05 7.20
CA ALA A 122 -15.12 -2.13 6.51
C ALA A 122 -15.93 -3.44 6.51
N LEU A 123 -16.56 -3.79 7.65
CA LEU A 123 -17.46 -4.93 7.79
C LEU A 123 -18.70 -4.78 6.90
N LEU A 124 -19.34 -3.60 6.86
CA LEU A 124 -20.51 -3.39 6.02
C LEU A 124 -20.19 -3.49 4.52
N LYS A 125 -19.04 -2.93 4.09
CA LYS A 125 -18.56 -3.07 2.70
C LYS A 125 -18.34 -4.53 2.35
N ARG A 126 -17.67 -5.28 3.23
CA ARG A 126 -17.43 -6.72 3.08
C ARG A 126 -18.74 -7.49 2.98
N HIS A 127 -19.67 -7.26 3.90
CA HIS A 127 -20.98 -7.88 3.92
C HIS A 127 -21.73 -7.67 2.60
N ARG A 128 -21.79 -6.43 2.10
CA ARG A 128 -22.48 -6.09 0.85
C ARG A 128 -21.84 -6.75 -0.37
N LEU A 129 -20.52 -6.81 -0.45
CA LEU A 129 -19.82 -7.45 -1.56
C LEU A 129 -20.06 -8.96 -1.55
N ILE A 130 -19.97 -9.61 -0.39
CA ILE A 130 -20.27 -11.04 -0.25
C ILE A 130 -21.74 -11.35 -0.57
N ALA A 131 -22.67 -10.49 -0.14
CA ALA A 131 -24.10 -10.62 -0.45
C ALA A 131 -24.40 -10.56 -1.95
N ARG A 132 -23.52 -9.92 -2.75
CA ARG A 132 -23.60 -9.89 -4.21
C ARG A 132 -22.95 -11.09 -4.89
N GLY A 133 -22.53 -12.11 -4.12
CA GLY A 133 -21.98 -13.36 -4.64
C GLY A 133 -20.47 -13.38 -4.77
N TRP A 134 -19.78 -12.33 -4.32
CA TRP A 134 -18.33 -12.30 -4.38
C TRP A 134 -17.70 -13.25 -3.33
N PRO A 135 -16.51 -13.83 -3.61
CA PRO A 135 -15.89 -14.80 -2.70
C PRO A 135 -15.38 -14.11 -1.43
N SER A 136 -15.79 -14.61 -0.26
CA SER A 136 -15.40 -14.03 1.04
C SER A 136 -13.89 -14.00 1.28
N SER A 137 -13.15 -14.96 0.72
CA SER A 137 -11.68 -15.05 0.81
C SER A 137 -10.94 -13.92 0.09
N ALA A 138 -11.64 -13.12 -0.72
CA ALA A 138 -11.08 -11.94 -1.38
C ALA A 138 -11.22 -10.65 -0.54
N PHE A 139 -12.05 -10.64 0.52
CA PHE A 139 -12.34 -9.45 1.34
C PHE A 139 -11.91 -9.67 2.78
N LEU A 140 -10.81 -9.02 3.14
CA LEU A 140 -10.09 -9.29 4.37
C LEU A 140 -10.04 -8.05 5.25
N MET A 141 -10.50 -8.19 6.48
CA MET A 141 -10.35 -7.14 7.47
C MET A 141 -8.87 -6.88 7.74
N THR A 142 -8.46 -5.61 7.73
CA THR A 142 -7.06 -5.21 7.87
C THR A 142 -6.95 -4.10 8.88
N VAL A 143 -5.97 -4.22 9.78
CA VAL A 143 -5.64 -3.22 10.79
C VAL A 143 -4.35 -2.53 10.39
N VAL A 144 -4.37 -1.21 10.41
CA VAL A 144 -3.26 -0.34 10.01
C VAL A 144 -2.98 0.72 11.08
N ARG A 145 -1.82 1.36 10.98
CA ARG A 145 -1.59 2.68 11.57
C ARG A 145 -1.79 3.73 10.49
N ASP A 146 -2.57 4.74 10.83
CA ASP A 146 -2.87 5.83 9.92
C ASP A 146 -1.74 6.88 9.87
N GLU A 147 -1.97 7.98 9.16
CA GLU A 147 -1.04 9.09 8.95
C GLU A 147 -0.67 9.83 10.23
N LYS A 148 -1.48 9.67 11.30
CA LYS A 148 -1.23 10.18 12.65
C LYS A 148 -0.71 9.10 13.59
N ASN A 149 -0.44 7.90 13.07
CA ASN A 149 -0.07 6.71 13.82
C ASN A 149 -1.17 6.20 14.77
N GLU A 150 -2.43 6.54 14.50
CA GLU A 150 -3.60 6.05 15.23
C GLU A 150 -4.02 4.68 14.67
N GLY A 151 -4.70 3.86 15.48
CA GLY A 151 -5.25 2.59 15.00
C GLY A 151 -6.39 2.85 14.01
N HIS A 152 -6.40 2.14 12.89
CA HIS A 152 -7.42 2.26 11.86
C HIS A 152 -7.73 0.89 11.23
N ALA A 153 -8.97 0.67 10.83
CA ALA A 153 -9.40 -0.54 10.16
C ALA A 153 -9.86 -0.23 8.72
N VAL A 154 -9.43 -1.07 7.78
CA VAL A 154 -9.78 -0.97 6.36
C VAL A 154 -10.14 -2.35 5.81
N LEU A 155 -10.78 -2.36 4.64
CA LEU A 155 -11.04 -3.60 3.91
C LEU A 155 -10.01 -3.79 2.80
N THR A 156 -9.22 -4.86 2.90
CA THR A 156 -8.34 -5.28 1.82
C THR A 156 -9.06 -6.20 0.84
N VAL A 157 -8.91 -5.91 -0.45
CA VAL A 157 -9.51 -6.65 -1.55
C VAL A 157 -8.42 -7.30 -2.39
N ARG A 158 -8.42 -8.64 -2.44
CA ARG A 158 -7.44 -9.42 -3.21
C ARG A 158 -7.85 -9.51 -4.66
N THR A 159 -7.09 -8.88 -5.54
CA THR A 159 -7.35 -8.90 -6.99
C THR A 159 -6.21 -9.54 -7.77
N THR A 160 -6.38 -9.74 -9.07
CA THR A 160 -5.34 -10.24 -9.98
C THR A 160 -4.25 -9.20 -10.29
N LEU A 161 -4.49 -7.92 -10.02
CA LEU A 161 -3.55 -6.81 -10.24
C LEU A 161 -2.97 -6.21 -8.95
N GLY A 162 -3.23 -6.86 -7.81
CA GLY A 162 -2.75 -6.43 -6.50
C GLY A 162 -3.82 -6.41 -5.43
N ASP A 163 -3.41 -6.01 -4.24
CA ASP A 163 -4.30 -5.83 -3.10
C ASP A 163 -4.77 -4.37 -3.04
N TYR A 164 -6.08 -4.16 -3.17
CA TYR A 164 -6.73 -2.86 -3.11
C TYR A 164 -7.32 -2.59 -1.73
N ILE A 165 -7.54 -1.32 -1.43
CA ILE A 165 -8.05 -0.85 -0.14
C ILE A 165 -9.34 -0.08 -0.33
N LEU A 166 -10.35 -0.52 0.42
CA LEU A 166 -11.61 0.18 0.62
C LEU A 166 -11.59 0.76 2.03
N ASP A 167 -11.72 2.08 2.12
CA ASP A 167 -11.51 2.88 3.32
C ASP A 167 -12.64 3.90 3.49
N ASN A 168 -12.97 4.25 4.74
CA ASN A 168 -13.96 5.27 5.07
C ASN A 168 -13.39 6.69 5.12
N LYS A 169 -12.06 6.86 5.26
CA LYS A 169 -11.43 8.19 5.19
C LYS A 169 -11.27 8.67 3.74
N ILE A 170 -11.15 7.74 2.78
CA ILE A 170 -10.91 8.03 1.36
C ILE A 170 -11.88 7.22 0.47
N ASP A 171 -12.65 7.92 -0.35
CA ASP A 171 -13.60 7.28 -1.29
C ASP A 171 -12.94 6.54 -2.44
N VAL A 172 -11.77 7.00 -2.87
CA VAL A 172 -11.06 6.42 -4.02
C VAL A 172 -10.41 5.11 -3.60
N VAL A 173 -10.80 4.02 -4.26
CA VAL A 173 -10.17 2.71 -4.11
C VAL A 173 -8.75 2.74 -4.68
N ARG A 174 -7.76 2.35 -3.88
CA ARG A 174 -6.32 2.43 -4.23
C ARG A 174 -5.62 1.11 -3.98
N LEU A 175 -4.51 0.89 -4.68
CA LEU A 175 -3.57 -0.16 -4.29
C LEU A 175 -3.03 0.13 -2.89
N TRP A 176 -2.82 -0.91 -2.09
CA TRP A 176 -2.36 -0.78 -0.71
C TRP A 176 -1.04 0.02 -0.60
N ASN A 177 -0.12 -0.19 -1.54
CA ASN A 177 1.18 0.51 -1.61
C ASN A 177 1.07 1.98 -2.08
N GLN A 178 -0.13 2.45 -2.39
CA GLN A 178 -0.46 3.85 -2.72
C GLN A 178 -1.31 4.53 -1.63
N THR A 179 -1.48 3.85 -0.49
CA THR A 179 -2.08 4.43 0.71
C THR A 179 -0.98 4.85 1.69
N PRO A 180 -1.20 5.91 2.48
CA PRO A 180 -0.20 6.43 3.41
C PRO A 180 -0.18 5.68 4.76
N TYR A 181 -0.48 4.38 4.76
CA TYR A 181 -0.65 3.59 5.98
C TYR A 181 0.52 2.68 6.28
N HIS A 182 0.73 2.39 7.57
CA HIS A 182 1.57 1.29 8.01
C HIS A 182 0.70 0.07 8.29
N TYR A 183 0.91 -1.02 7.56
CA TYR A 183 0.08 -2.21 7.66
C TYR A 183 0.56 -3.10 8.81
N VAL A 184 -0.33 -3.40 9.76
CA VAL A 184 0.01 -4.16 10.96
C VAL A 184 -0.38 -5.63 10.79
N MET A 185 -1.66 -5.90 10.53
CA MET A 185 -2.18 -7.26 10.43
C MET A 185 -3.44 -7.33 9.58
N ARG A 186 -3.78 -8.52 9.12
CA ARG A 186 -4.95 -8.77 8.29
C ARG A 186 -5.52 -10.16 8.56
N GLN A 187 -6.83 -10.31 8.36
CA GLN A 187 -7.51 -11.59 8.27
C GLN A 187 -6.84 -12.51 7.23
N SER A 188 -6.74 -13.80 7.52
CA SER A 188 -6.24 -14.79 6.57
C SER A 188 -7.30 -15.07 5.49
N PHE A 189 -6.86 -15.21 4.24
CA PHE A 189 -7.75 -15.65 3.16
C PHE A 189 -8.10 -17.15 3.22
N VAL A 190 -7.33 -17.93 3.98
CA VAL A 190 -7.52 -19.38 4.13
C VAL A 190 -8.57 -19.68 5.20
N ASP A 191 -8.45 -19.01 6.35
CA ASP A 191 -9.37 -19.13 7.48
C ASP A 191 -9.78 -17.73 7.94
N PRO A 192 -11.07 -17.35 7.81
CA PRO A 192 -11.54 -16.03 8.20
C PRO A 192 -11.38 -15.77 9.69
N LYS A 193 -11.16 -16.77 10.55
CA LYS A 193 -10.91 -16.55 11.98
C LYS A 193 -9.44 -16.38 12.31
N ALA A 194 -8.54 -16.75 11.40
CA ALA A 194 -7.10 -16.60 11.58
C ALA A 194 -6.62 -15.23 11.09
N TRP A 195 -5.56 -14.71 11.72
CA TRP A 195 -4.95 -13.44 11.36
C TRP A 195 -3.45 -13.60 11.10
N VAL A 196 -2.93 -12.76 10.24
CA VAL A 196 -1.53 -12.77 9.80
C VAL A 196 -0.91 -11.39 9.99
N SER A 197 0.37 -11.34 10.34
CA SER A 197 1.11 -10.08 10.42
C SER A 197 1.52 -9.61 9.03
N LEU A 198 1.39 -8.31 8.82
CA LEU A 198 1.86 -7.57 7.65
C LEU A 198 3.06 -6.68 7.98
N ASP A 199 3.46 -6.61 9.26
CA ASP A 199 4.60 -5.82 9.71
C ASP A 199 5.91 -6.62 9.45
N PRO A 200 6.86 -6.08 8.67
CA PRO A 200 8.16 -6.72 8.47
C PRO A 200 8.96 -6.93 9.76
N ASN A 201 8.70 -6.15 10.81
CA ASN A 201 9.38 -6.27 12.11
C ASN A 201 8.86 -7.45 12.93
N ASP A 202 7.65 -7.91 12.64
CA ASP A 202 7.06 -9.12 13.22
C ASP A 202 7.50 -10.38 12.48
N ALA A 203 8.33 -10.25 11.44
CA ALA A 203 8.94 -11.38 10.79
C ALA A 203 9.80 -12.11 11.81
N THR A 204 9.24 -13.16 12.42
CA THR A 204 10.09 -14.24 12.93
C THR A 204 10.88 -14.71 11.74
N THR A 205 12.17 -14.34 11.67
CA THR A 205 13.14 -15.03 10.84
C THR A 205 12.83 -16.51 11.05
N PRO A 206 12.42 -17.27 10.02
CA PRO A 206 12.29 -18.70 10.19
C PRO A 206 13.63 -19.13 10.79
N ALA A 207 13.61 -19.74 11.99
CA ALA A 207 14.82 -20.35 12.53
C ALA A 207 15.42 -21.12 11.36
N ALA A 208 16.63 -20.74 10.95
CA ALA A 208 17.24 -21.21 9.72
C ALA A 208 16.88 -22.69 9.57
N ILE A 209 16.12 -23.02 8.53
CA ILE A 209 15.75 -24.42 8.26
C ILE A 209 17.06 -25.17 8.36
N ALA A 210 17.19 -26.08 9.32
CA ALA A 210 18.45 -26.71 9.68
C ALA A 210 19.15 -27.16 8.38
N GLY A 211 20.21 -26.44 7.97
CA GLY A 211 20.97 -26.78 6.76
C GLY A 211 21.36 -25.65 5.81
N VAL A 212 20.84 -24.42 5.89
CA VAL A 212 21.37 -23.32 5.05
C VAL A 212 22.25 -22.40 5.89
N GLN A 213 23.57 -22.63 5.84
CA GLN A 213 24.53 -21.64 6.30
C GLN A 213 24.46 -20.44 5.35
N SER A 214 24.00 -19.30 5.86
CA SER A 214 24.29 -18.02 5.22
C SER A 214 25.80 -17.84 5.22
N THR A 215 26.42 -17.90 4.04
CA THR A 215 27.82 -17.55 3.87
C THR A 215 28.06 -16.16 4.44
N PRO A 216 28.99 -15.98 5.40
CA PRO A 216 29.32 -14.65 5.87
C PRO A 216 29.96 -13.83 4.73
N GLU A 217 29.67 -12.53 4.72
CA GLU A 217 30.31 -11.53 3.86
C GLU A 217 31.84 -11.71 3.81
N PRO A 218 32.50 -11.47 2.68
CA PRO A 218 33.95 -11.51 2.62
C PRO A 218 34.51 -10.32 3.42
N THR A 219 34.91 -10.58 4.66
CA THR A 219 35.77 -9.68 5.42
C THR A 219 37.11 -9.54 4.71
N GLU A 220 37.37 -8.29 4.31
CA GLU A 220 38.65 -7.63 4.06
C GLU A 220 39.91 -8.48 4.31
N PHE A 221 40.65 -8.76 3.23
CA PHE A 221 41.98 -9.39 3.26
C PHE A 221 42.96 -8.51 4.05
N GLN A 222 43.30 -8.91 5.28
CA GLN A 222 44.48 -8.42 5.98
C GLN A 222 45.52 -9.52 6.09
N GLY A 223 46.68 -9.26 5.49
CA GLY A 223 47.99 -9.69 5.98
C GLY A 223 48.33 -11.18 5.91
N ILE A 224 49.05 -11.58 4.85
CA ILE A 224 49.87 -12.79 4.88
C ILE A 224 51.14 -12.46 5.68
N GLU A 225 51.25 -12.99 6.90
CA GLU A 225 52.56 -13.18 7.54
C GLU A 225 53.15 -14.49 7.06
N VAL A 226 54.27 -14.37 6.34
CA VAL A 226 55.13 -15.47 5.88
C VAL A 226 56.18 -15.70 6.96
N PHE A 227 56.30 -16.92 7.46
CA PHE A 227 57.49 -17.37 8.18
C PHE A 227 57.88 -18.80 7.76
N PRO A 228 59.20 -19.11 7.78
CA PRO A 228 59.86 -20.10 6.93
C PRO A 228 59.69 -21.56 7.35
#